data_AF-A0AAV0U447-F1
#
_entry.id   AF-A0AAV0U447-F1
#
_cell.length_a   1.000
_cell.length_b   1.000
_cell.length_c   1.000
_cell.angle_alpha   90.00
_cell.angle_beta   90.00
_cell.angle_gamma   90.00
#
_symmetry.space_group_name_H-M   'P 1'
#
loop_
_entity.id
_entity.type
_entity.pdbx_description
1 polymer ?
#
loop_
_entity_poly.entity_id
_entity_poly.type
_entity_poly.pdbx_seq_one_letter_code
_entity_poly.pdbx_strand_id
1 'polypeptide(L)'
;MSSPAEMLKSVLVLQLEAVKVLVVEYHQQTEAYVQQFGHLPLSHNPMDAAHDARIALRTLPALAESCVVSEIILEATKKHCRGDMFVTSVDDLERFISISRNDLKTVEDRVHALFVLDASLTHAQLQKEMQSRFEGKKGYDLLVEWLAVSCSYKDEMSKAFTELLLLMLKKNVPAMSFTTKTMIKRLTQYKKVMKGKKNKILLQLVVDQYREKINS
;
A
#
# COMPACT_ATOMS: atom_id res chain seq x y z
N MET A 1 14.67 -14.62 -41.36
CA MET A 1 14.26 -13.69 -40.28
C MET A 1 12.76 -13.54 -40.40
N SER A 2 11.98 -13.91 -39.37
CA SER A 2 10.52 -13.83 -39.42
C SER A 2 10.07 -12.38 -39.58
N SER A 3 9.04 -12.14 -40.38
CA SER A 3 8.52 -10.79 -40.56
C SER A 3 7.93 -10.25 -39.24
N PRO A 4 7.93 -8.93 -39.01
CA PRO A 4 7.30 -8.33 -37.82
C PRO A 4 5.83 -8.75 -37.64
N ALA A 5 5.12 -8.99 -38.75
CA ALA A 5 3.73 -9.46 -38.74
C ALA A 5 3.62 -10.92 -38.23
N GLU A 6 4.54 -11.80 -38.60
CA GLU A 6 4.58 -13.18 -38.11
C GLU A 6 4.97 -13.26 -36.62
N MET A 7 5.89 -12.39 -36.17
CA MET A 7 6.22 -12.28 -34.74
C MET A 7 5.01 -11.83 -33.93
N LEU A 8 4.31 -10.78 -34.37
CA LEU A 8 3.09 -10.30 -33.71
C LEU A 8 2.02 -11.39 -33.64
N LYS A 9 1.79 -12.10 -34.75
CA LYS A 9 0.84 -13.22 -34.80
C LYS A 9 1.22 -14.32 -33.81
N SER A 10 2.50 -14.68 -33.72
CA SER A 10 2.99 -15.70 -32.80
C SER A 10 2.80 -15.29 -31.33
N VAL A 11 3.06 -14.03 -31.01
CA VAL A 11 2.82 -13.48 -29.66
C VAL A 11 1.34 -13.52 -29.31
N LEU A 12 0.45 -13.14 -30.23
CA LEU A 12 -1.00 -13.18 -30.00
C LEU A 12 -1.51 -14.61 -29.78
N VAL A 13 -0.96 -15.59 -30.50
CA VAL A 13 -1.30 -17.01 -30.30
C VAL A 13 -0.84 -17.49 -28.91
N LEU A 14 0.39 -17.19 -28.51
CA LEU A 14 0.90 -17.54 -27.19
C LEU A 14 0.10 -16.89 -26.07
N GLN A 15 -0.31 -15.62 -26.24
CA GLN A 15 -1.19 -14.95 -25.28
C GLN A 15 -2.55 -15.64 -25.18
N LEU A 16 -3.15 -16.01 -26.31
CA LEU A 16 -4.43 -16.73 -26.31
C LEU A 16 -4.31 -18.10 -25.63
N GLU A 17 -3.23 -18.83 -25.87
CA GLU A 17 -2.97 -20.11 -25.23
C GLU A 17 -2.76 -19.95 -23.72
N ALA A 18 -1.97 -18.95 -23.30
CA ALA A 18 -1.79 -18.64 -21.88
C ALA A 18 -3.12 -18.30 -21.19
N VAL A 19 -3.96 -17.48 -21.83
CA VAL A 19 -5.29 -17.14 -21.30
C VAL A 19 -6.18 -18.38 -21.18
N LYS A 20 -6.17 -19.28 -22.17
CA LYS A 20 -6.94 -20.54 -22.10
C LYS A 20 -6.49 -21.41 -20.92
N VAL A 21 -5.19 -21.53 -20.70
CA VAL A 21 -4.63 -22.28 -19.57
C VAL A 21 -5.09 -21.67 -18.24
N LEU A 22 -5.02 -20.34 -18.10
CA LEU A 22 -5.47 -19.63 -16.90
C LEU A 22 -6.96 -19.81 -16.63
N VAL A 23 -7.81 -19.79 -17.67
CA VAL A 23 -9.25 -20.01 -17.52
C VAL A 23 -9.54 -21.42 -17.01
N VAL A 24 -8.88 -22.44 -17.59
CA VAL A 24 -9.05 -23.83 -17.13
C VAL A 24 -8.59 -23.97 -15.68
N GLU A 25 -7.46 -23.38 -15.34
CA GLU A 25 -6.93 -23.41 -13.98
C GLU A 25 -7.86 -22.73 -12.97
N TYR A 26 -8.41 -21.56 -13.32
CA TYR A 26 -9.38 -20.85 -12.49
C TYR A 26 -10.60 -21.72 -12.16
N HIS A 27 -11.15 -22.41 -13.16
CA HIS A 27 -12.28 -23.32 -12.93
C HIS A 27 -11.88 -24.49 -12.03
N GLN A 28 -10.72 -25.10 -12.25
CA GLN A 28 -10.25 -26.22 -11.42
C GLN A 28 -9.97 -25.80 -9.97
N GLN A 29 -9.42 -24.60 -9.74
CA GLN A 29 -9.21 -24.05 -8.40
C GLN A 29 -10.54 -23.70 -7.71
N THR A 30 -11.52 -23.20 -8.47
CA THR A 30 -12.87 -22.93 -7.95
C THR A 30 -13.54 -24.23 -7.50
N GLU A 31 -13.47 -25.28 -8.32
CA GLU A 31 -14.01 -26.61 -7.98
C GLU A 31 -13.31 -27.19 -6.74
N ALA A 32 -11.97 -27.12 -6.67
CA ALA A 32 -11.21 -27.54 -5.50
C ALA A 32 -11.60 -26.78 -4.23
N TYR A 33 -11.87 -25.47 -4.34
CA TYR A 33 -12.32 -24.63 -3.24
C TYR A 33 -13.70 -25.06 -2.76
N VAL A 34 -14.65 -25.20 -3.69
CA VAL A 34 -16.03 -25.59 -3.39
C VAL A 34 -16.06 -26.99 -2.76
N GLN A 35 -15.25 -27.92 -3.24
CA GLN A 35 -15.15 -29.26 -2.65
C GLN A 35 -14.63 -29.23 -1.21
N GLN A 36 -13.72 -28.29 -0.89
CA GLN A 36 -13.15 -28.16 0.44
C GLN A 36 -14.06 -27.39 1.42
N PHE A 37 -14.80 -26.39 0.94
CA PHE A 37 -15.54 -25.44 1.79
C PHE A 37 -17.07 -25.48 1.65
N GLY A 38 -17.61 -26.16 0.63
CA GLY A 38 -19.05 -26.32 0.39
C GLY A 38 -19.77 -25.06 -0.10
N HIS A 39 -19.03 -24.05 -0.57
CA HIS A 39 -19.59 -22.80 -1.08
C HIS A 39 -18.69 -22.14 -2.13
N LEU A 40 -19.25 -21.22 -2.89
CA LEU A 40 -18.50 -20.41 -3.86
C LEU A 40 -17.54 -19.42 -3.17
N PRO A 41 -16.33 -19.18 -3.72
CA PRO A 41 -15.30 -18.36 -3.09
C PRO A 41 -15.64 -16.86 -3.02
N LEU A 42 -16.45 -16.33 -3.94
CA LEU A 42 -16.74 -14.90 -4.02
C LEU A 42 -18.14 -14.52 -3.51
N SER A 43 -19.14 -15.35 -3.79
CA SER A 43 -20.53 -15.07 -3.41
C SER A 43 -20.93 -15.70 -2.07
N HIS A 44 -20.11 -16.64 -1.55
CA HIS A 44 -20.42 -17.46 -0.38
C HIS A 44 -21.72 -18.26 -0.48
N ASN A 45 -22.31 -18.34 -1.67
CA ASN A 45 -23.49 -19.15 -1.89
C ASN A 45 -23.11 -20.63 -1.77
N PRO A 46 -23.90 -21.45 -1.06
CA PRO A 46 -23.68 -22.87 -0.97
C PRO A 46 -23.73 -23.48 -2.37
N MET A 47 -22.75 -24.32 -2.67
CA MET A 47 -22.64 -24.99 -3.96
C MET A 47 -21.87 -26.28 -3.75
N ASP A 48 -22.26 -27.33 -4.46
CA ASP A 48 -21.50 -28.57 -4.54
C ASP A 48 -20.55 -28.49 -5.75
N ALA A 49 -19.37 -29.09 -5.61
CA ALA A 49 -18.44 -29.18 -6.73
C ALA A 49 -19.09 -30.01 -7.85
N ALA A 50 -19.09 -29.48 -9.07
CA ALA A 50 -19.71 -30.15 -10.21
C ALA A 50 -18.83 -31.29 -10.74
N HIS A 51 -17.53 -31.27 -10.42
CA HIS A 51 -16.55 -32.27 -10.83
C HIS A 51 -15.58 -32.58 -9.69
N ASP A 52 -15.05 -33.80 -9.69
CA ASP A 52 -13.92 -34.13 -8.81
C ASP A 52 -12.72 -33.23 -9.13
N ALA A 53 -12.19 -32.54 -8.11
CA ALA A 53 -11.04 -31.67 -8.29
C ALA A 53 -9.82 -32.46 -8.78
N ARG A 54 -9.34 -32.12 -9.98
CA ARG A 54 -8.14 -32.75 -10.57
C ARG A 54 -6.83 -32.22 -10.00
N ILE A 55 -6.90 -31.12 -9.24
CA ILE A 55 -5.76 -30.45 -8.65
C ILE A 55 -6.06 -30.14 -7.19
N ALA A 56 -5.04 -30.18 -6.35
CA ALA A 56 -5.17 -29.65 -4.99
C ALA A 56 -5.46 -28.14 -5.06
N LEU A 57 -6.31 -27.66 -4.15
CA LEU A 57 -6.49 -26.22 -3.95
C LEU A 57 -5.10 -25.64 -3.66
N ARG A 58 -4.68 -24.66 -4.47
CA ARG A 58 -3.42 -23.98 -4.21
C ARG A 58 -3.53 -23.35 -2.84
N THR A 59 -2.62 -23.74 -1.95
CA THR A 59 -2.32 -22.97 -0.75
C THR A 59 -1.67 -21.68 -1.21
N LEU A 60 -2.51 -20.70 -1.57
CA LEU A 60 -2.06 -19.36 -1.84
C LEU A 60 -1.46 -18.81 -0.53
N PRO A 61 -0.21 -18.35 -0.51
CA PRO A 61 0.12 -17.24 0.36
C PRO A 61 -0.89 -16.13 0.01
N ALA A 62 -1.60 -15.62 1.01
CA ALA A 62 -2.71 -14.71 0.82
C ALA A 62 -2.38 -13.58 -0.17
N LEU A 63 -3.27 -13.40 -1.17
CA LEU A 63 -3.40 -12.24 -2.06
C LEU A 63 -2.23 -11.93 -3.03
N ALA A 64 -2.52 -12.19 -4.31
CA ALA A 64 -1.90 -11.62 -5.52
C ALA A 64 -0.47 -12.10 -5.89
N GLU A 65 -0.39 -12.98 -6.89
CA GLU A 65 0.85 -13.42 -7.58
C GLU A 65 1.60 -12.29 -8.35
N SER A 66 1.29 -11.01 -8.11
CA SER A 66 2.10 -9.87 -8.55
C SER A 66 2.48 -8.90 -7.44
N CYS A 67 1.99 -9.12 -6.21
CA CYS A 67 2.40 -8.37 -5.04
C CYS A 67 3.16 -9.32 -4.12
N VAL A 68 4.48 -9.43 -4.32
CA VAL A 68 5.35 -10.10 -3.35
C VAL A 68 5.38 -9.22 -2.11
N VAL A 69 4.35 -9.35 -1.27
CA VAL A 69 4.27 -8.67 0.03
C VAL A 69 5.44 -9.23 0.85
N SER A 70 6.40 -8.37 1.20
CA SER A 70 7.53 -8.74 2.03
C SER A 70 7.06 -9.44 3.30
N GLU A 71 7.75 -10.51 3.70
CA GLU A 71 7.45 -11.23 4.93
C GLU A 71 7.44 -10.28 6.14
N ILE A 72 8.28 -9.25 6.13
CA ILE A 72 8.36 -8.26 7.21
C ILE A 72 7.04 -7.51 7.35
N ILE A 73 6.48 -7.00 6.25
CA ILE A 73 5.22 -6.23 6.32
C ILE A 73 4.02 -7.16 6.54
N LEU A 74 4.06 -8.38 6.00
CA LEU A 74 3.04 -9.39 6.24
C LEU A 74 2.98 -9.78 7.73
N GLU A 75 4.11 -10.06 8.35
CA GLU A 75 4.16 -10.39 9.78
C GLU A 75 3.82 -9.18 10.66
N ALA A 76 4.27 -7.98 10.29
CA ALA A 76 3.89 -6.76 11.01
C ALA A 76 2.38 -6.50 10.95
N THR A 77 1.75 -6.68 9.79
CA THR A 77 0.30 -6.52 9.63
C THR A 77 -0.48 -7.59 10.38
N LYS A 78 -0.11 -8.88 10.27
CA LYS A 78 -0.75 -9.95 11.06
C LYS A 78 -0.66 -9.73 12.57
N LYS A 79 0.47 -9.20 13.05
CA LYS A 79 0.74 -9.04 14.48
C LYS A 79 0.08 -7.80 15.08
N HIS A 80 -0.02 -6.71 14.31
CA HIS A 80 -0.42 -5.40 14.83
C HIS A 80 -1.72 -4.86 14.23
N CYS A 81 -2.25 -5.48 13.17
CA CYS A 81 -3.52 -5.10 12.56
C CYS A 81 -4.60 -6.16 12.82
N ARG A 82 -5.87 -5.74 12.85
CA ARG A 82 -7.02 -6.67 12.81
C ARG A 82 -7.43 -6.96 11.35
N GLY A 83 -8.49 -7.76 11.16
CA GLY A 83 -8.97 -8.21 9.84
C GLY A 83 -9.23 -7.09 8.82
N ASP A 84 -9.43 -5.85 9.28
CA ASP A 84 -9.64 -4.67 8.45
C ASP A 84 -8.34 -3.94 8.05
N MET A 85 -7.16 -4.54 8.31
CA MET A 85 -5.84 -4.03 7.90
C MET A 85 -5.48 -2.65 8.46
N PHE A 86 -5.95 -2.33 9.67
CA PHE A 86 -5.54 -1.16 10.43
C PHE A 86 -5.18 -1.53 11.87
N VAL A 87 -4.39 -0.66 12.50
CA VAL A 87 -3.93 -0.82 13.88
C VAL A 87 -5.01 -0.35 14.84
N THR A 88 -5.40 -1.22 15.78
CA THR A 88 -6.54 -0.97 16.66
C THR A 88 -6.17 -0.54 18.08
N SER A 89 -4.88 -0.62 18.44
CA SER A 89 -4.38 -0.20 19.74
C SER A 89 -3.22 0.78 19.59
N VAL A 90 -3.08 1.67 20.57
CA VAL A 90 -1.97 2.62 20.61
C VAL A 90 -0.62 1.91 20.71
N ASP A 91 -0.52 0.87 21.53
CA ASP A 91 0.74 0.13 21.73
C ASP A 91 1.19 -0.56 20.44
N ASP A 92 0.25 -1.11 19.69
CA ASP A 92 0.53 -1.69 18.38
C ASP A 92 0.92 -0.62 17.36
N LEU A 93 0.36 0.60 17.46
CA LEU A 93 0.75 1.70 16.58
C LEU A 93 2.20 2.11 16.84
N GLU A 94 2.60 2.19 18.10
CA GLU A 94 3.99 2.50 18.47
C GLU A 94 4.96 1.45 17.92
N ARG A 95 4.61 0.16 18.04
CA ARG A 95 5.41 -0.95 17.49
C ARG A 95 5.44 -0.92 15.97
N PHE A 96 4.30 -0.68 15.33
CA PHE A 96 4.18 -0.62 13.88
C PHE A 96 5.00 0.54 13.28
N ILE A 97 5.00 1.72 13.92
CA ILE A 97 5.87 2.84 13.54
C ILE A 97 7.35 2.45 13.69
N SER A 98 7.71 1.73 14.75
CA SER A 98 9.09 1.29 14.96
C SER A 98 9.56 0.32 13.87
N ILE A 99 8.73 -0.66 13.51
CA ILE A 99 8.99 -1.60 12.41
C ILE A 99 9.10 -0.82 11.10
N SER A 100 8.16 0.10 10.86
CA SER A 100 8.13 0.95 9.67
C SER A 100 9.42 1.74 9.48
N ARG A 101 10.01 2.21 10.57
CA ARG A 101 11.27 2.97 10.53
C ARG A 101 12.49 2.08 10.34
N ASN A 102 12.55 0.95 11.05
CA ASN A 102 13.78 0.18 11.19
C ASN A 102 13.90 -0.93 10.15
N ASP A 103 12.79 -1.58 9.81
CA ASP A 103 12.80 -2.88 9.14
C ASP A 103 12.35 -2.77 7.67
N LEU A 104 11.51 -1.79 7.32
CA LEU A 104 11.01 -1.64 5.94
C LEU A 104 12.04 -0.97 5.03
N LYS A 105 12.54 -1.73 4.05
CA LYS A 105 13.61 -1.27 3.14
C LYS A 105 13.12 -0.91 1.74
N THR A 106 12.10 -1.60 1.24
CA THR A 106 11.61 -1.45 -0.14
C THR A 106 10.54 -0.36 -0.24
N VAL A 107 10.24 0.09 -1.47
CA VAL A 107 9.17 1.09 -1.69
C VAL A 107 7.82 0.43 -1.50
N GLU A 108 7.68 -0.82 -1.93
CA GLU A 108 6.49 -1.66 -1.80
C GLU A 108 6.09 -1.82 -0.34
N ASP A 109 7.04 -2.14 0.55
CA ASP A 109 6.78 -2.28 1.99
C ASP A 109 6.29 -0.98 2.59
N ARG A 110 6.89 0.14 2.17
CA ARG A 110 6.50 1.47 2.64
C ARG A 110 5.13 1.88 2.11
N VAL A 111 4.76 1.48 0.89
CA VAL A 111 3.41 1.67 0.36
C VAL A 111 2.39 0.94 1.23
N HIS A 112 2.61 -0.34 1.54
CA HIS A 112 1.72 -1.11 2.42
C HIS A 112 1.62 -0.49 3.81
N ALA A 113 2.76 -0.13 4.41
CA ALA A 113 2.78 0.53 5.71
C ALA A 113 2.08 1.89 5.67
N LEU A 114 2.20 2.65 4.59
CA LEU A 114 1.50 3.92 4.40
C LEU A 114 -0.02 3.73 4.42
N PHE A 115 -0.53 2.70 3.75
CA PHE A 115 -1.96 2.37 3.76
C PHE A 115 -2.45 1.98 5.16
N VAL A 116 -1.70 1.13 5.87
CA VAL A 116 -2.02 0.76 7.25
C VAL A 116 -2.03 1.99 8.16
N LEU A 117 -1.04 2.87 8.05
CA LEU A 117 -0.96 4.09 8.85
C LEU A 117 -2.10 5.05 8.51
N ASP A 118 -2.43 5.27 7.23
CA ASP A 118 -3.54 6.14 6.84
C ASP A 118 -4.88 5.61 7.35
N ALA A 119 -5.12 4.30 7.20
CA ALA A 119 -6.33 3.66 7.72
C ALA A 119 -6.43 3.80 9.25
N SER A 120 -5.32 3.57 9.96
CA SER A 120 -5.25 3.67 11.43
C SER A 120 -5.51 5.10 11.92
N LEU A 121 -5.04 6.11 11.20
CA LEU A 121 -5.26 7.53 11.54
C LEU A 121 -6.65 8.04 11.13
N THR A 122 -7.33 7.37 10.21
CA THR A 122 -8.67 7.76 9.74
C THR A 122 -9.78 7.08 10.56
N HIS A 123 -9.47 6.04 11.33
CA HIS A 123 -10.47 5.28 12.06
C HIS A 123 -11.14 6.12 13.17
N ALA A 124 -12.44 6.41 12.99
CA ALA A 124 -13.17 7.45 13.74
C ALA A 124 -13.19 7.23 15.27
N GLN A 125 -13.19 5.99 15.74
CA GLN A 125 -13.29 5.69 17.18
C GLN A 125 -12.06 6.12 17.99
N LEU A 126 -10.86 6.08 17.41
CA LEU A 126 -9.59 6.33 18.13
C LEU A 126 -8.74 7.42 17.47
N GLN A 127 -9.30 8.16 16.51
CA GLN A 127 -8.57 9.10 15.67
C GLN A 127 -7.67 10.06 16.45
N LYS A 128 -8.20 10.73 17.48
CA LYS A 128 -7.42 11.72 18.26
C LYS A 128 -6.27 11.07 19.03
N GLU A 129 -6.52 9.90 19.62
CA GLU A 129 -5.52 9.17 20.40
C GLU A 129 -4.42 8.60 19.49
N MET A 130 -4.81 7.97 18.38
CA MET A 130 -3.91 7.46 17.36
C MET A 130 -3.06 8.59 16.75
N GLN A 131 -3.67 9.73 16.44
CA GLN A 131 -2.96 10.90 15.94
C GLN A 131 -1.94 11.43 16.96
N SER A 132 -2.35 11.62 18.22
CA SER A 132 -1.45 12.09 19.28
C SER A 132 -0.25 11.16 19.47
N ARG A 133 -0.48 9.85 19.38
CA ARG A 133 0.56 8.83 19.53
C ARG A 133 1.48 8.76 18.32
N PHE A 134 0.93 8.85 17.12
CA PHE A 134 1.69 8.98 15.88
C PHE A 134 2.61 10.21 15.93
N GLU A 135 2.09 11.35 16.39
CA GLU A 135 2.87 12.58 16.60
C GLU A 135 3.98 12.39 17.65
N GLY A 136 3.64 11.84 18.81
CA GLY A 136 4.58 11.58 19.91
C GLY A 136 5.74 10.64 19.53
N LYS A 137 5.52 9.72 18.59
CA LYS A 137 6.55 8.82 18.05
C LYS A 137 7.25 9.34 16.79
N LYS A 138 7.07 10.63 16.47
CA LYS A 138 7.67 11.25 15.29
C LYS A 138 7.24 10.57 13.98
N GLY A 139 5.98 10.15 13.88
CA GLY A 139 5.43 9.52 12.68
C GLY A 139 5.48 10.45 11.47
N TYR A 140 5.30 11.75 11.67
CA TYR A 140 5.47 12.74 10.59
C TYR A 140 6.92 12.87 10.11
N ASP A 141 7.90 12.72 11.00
CA ASP A 141 9.31 12.69 10.58
C ASP A 141 9.58 11.46 9.70
N LEU A 142 9.00 10.30 10.04
CA LEU A 142 9.09 9.08 9.21
C LEU A 142 8.52 9.33 7.80
N LEU A 143 7.35 9.98 7.68
CA LEU A 143 6.77 10.30 6.37
C LEU A 143 7.67 11.27 5.57
N VAL A 144 8.28 12.25 6.23
CA VAL A 144 9.21 13.19 5.60
C VAL A 144 10.50 12.51 5.18
N GLU A 145 11.00 11.55 5.96
CA GLU A 145 12.15 10.70 5.61
C GLU A 145 11.84 9.86 4.36
N TRP A 146 10.68 9.21 4.30
CA TRP A 146 10.25 8.46 3.11
C TRP A 146 10.09 9.37 1.89
N LEU A 147 9.56 10.59 2.08
CA LEU A 147 9.48 11.60 1.02
C LEU A 147 10.86 12.01 0.49
N ALA A 148 11.85 12.14 1.38
CA ALA A 148 13.22 12.44 0.99
C ALA A 148 13.81 11.32 0.12
N VAL A 149 13.58 10.07 0.53
CA VAL A 149 14.04 8.90 -0.22
C VAL A 149 13.34 8.83 -1.57
N SER A 150 12.01 8.96 -1.62
CA SER A 150 11.25 8.90 -2.88
C SER A 150 11.64 10.00 -3.87
N CYS A 151 11.96 11.21 -3.37
CA CYS A 151 12.45 12.31 -4.21
C CYS A 151 13.86 12.09 -4.78
N SER A 152 14.63 11.14 -4.24
CA SER A 152 15.98 10.82 -4.71
C SER A 152 15.96 9.97 -5.98
N TYR A 153 14.86 9.27 -6.24
CA TYR A 153 14.67 8.42 -7.42
C TYR A 153 13.79 9.10 -8.49
N LYS A 154 13.94 8.65 -9.75
CA LYS A 154 13.29 9.28 -10.92
C LYS A 154 12.28 8.38 -11.64
N ASP A 155 12.15 7.14 -11.22
CA ASP A 155 11.24 6.15 -11.79
C ASP A 155 9.77 6.48 -11.45
N GLU A 156 8.84 5.85 -12.18
CA GLU A 156 7.41 6.09 -12.02
C GLU A 156 6.87 5.60 -10.67
N MET A 157 7.43 4.51 -10.13
CA MET A 157 7.00 3.96 -8.83
C MET A 157 7.31 4.96 -7.70
N SER A 158 8.50 5.55 -7.70
CA SER A 158 8.90 6.58 -6.74
C SER A 158 8.06 7.86 -6.86
N LYS A 159 7.64 8.23 -8.09
CA LYS A 159 6.72 9.36 -8.30
C LYS A 159 5.32 9.07 -7.77
N ALA A 160 4.79 7.87 -8.01
CA ALA A 160 3.48 7.44 -7.49
C ALA A 160 3.50 7.35 -5.96
N PHE A 161 4.55 6.78 -5.37
CA PHE A 161 4.72 6.72 -3.92
C PHE A 161 4.85 8.13 -3.31
N THR A 162 5.55 9.05 -3.97
CA THR A 162 5.61 10.46 -3.56
C THR A 162 4.22 11.10 -3.53
N GLU A 163 3.38 10.81 -4.53
CA GLU A 163 2.00 11.32 -4.56
C GLU A 163 1.20 10.80 -3.36
N LEU A 164 1.27 9.50 -3.07
CA LEU A 164 0.58 8.89 -1.92
C LEU A 164 1.03 9.49 -0.58
N LEU A 165 2.33 9.70 -0.38
CA LEU A 165 2.88 10.36 0.81
C LEU A 165 2.31 11.77 1.00
N LEU A 166 2.27 12.56 -0.08
CA LEU A 166 1.76 13.92 -0.03
C LEU A 166 0.25 13.96 0.23
N LEU A 167 -0.51 13.00 -0.30
CA LEU A 167 -1.94 12.85 0.00
C LEU A 167 -2.16 12.54 1.49
N MET A 168 -1.37 11.62 2.06
CA MET A 168 -1.45 11.30 3.49
C MET A 168 -1.11 12.52 4.36
N LEU A 169 -0.05 13.26 4.01
CA LEU A 169 0.35 14.49 4.74
C LEU A 169 -0.69 15.61 4.65
N LYS A 170 -1.41 15.71 3.52
CA LYS A 170 -2.51 16.67 3.32
C LYS A 170 -3.75 16.29 4.12
N LYS A 171 -4.08 15.00 4.16
CA LYS A 171 -5.27 14.47 4.84
C LYS A 171 -5.10 14.49 6.35
N ASN A 172 -3.95 14.04 6.85
CA ASN A 172 -3.67 13.91 8.28
C ASN A 172 -2.75 15.06 8.72
N VAL A 173 -3.31 16.25 8.97
CA VAL A 173 -2.51 17.44 9.33
C VAL A 173 -2.08 17.39 10.81
N PRO A 174 -0.78 17.48 11.14
CA PRO A 174 -0.29 17.43 12.50
C PRO A 174 -0.91 18.51 13.39
N ALA A 175 -1.06 18.28 14.68
CA ALA A 175 -1.45 19.33 15.63
C ALA A 175 -0.46 20.51 15.61
N MET A 176 -0.91 21.68 16.09
CA MET A 176 -0.09 22.90 16.06
C MET A 176 1.26 22.74 16.78
N SER A 177 1.28 22.00 17.90
CA SER A 177 2.49 21.68 18.66
C SER A 177 3.54 20.91 17.85
N PHE A 178 3.12 20.18 16.81
CA PHE A 178 3.99 19.39 15.94
C PHE A 178 4.21 20.04 14.55
N THR A 179 3.36 21.01 14.18
CA THR A 179 3.50 21.78 12.93
C THR A 179 4.51 22.91 13.13
N THR A 180 5.81 22.58 13.10
CA THR A 180 6.87 23.57 13.34
C THR A 180 7.33 24.27 12.05
N LYS A 181 7.92 25.47 12.19
CA LYS A 181 8.63 26.15 11.09
C LYS A 181 9.72 25.25 10.47
N THR A 182 10.34 24.38 11.28
CA THR A 182 11.34 23.40 10.83
C THR A 182 10.73 22.35 9.90
N MET A 183 9.55 21.80 10.24
CA MET A 183 8.81 20.87 9.38
C MET A 183 8.51 21.49 8.01
N ILE A 184 8.01 22.72 7.99
CA ILE A 184 7.71 23.46 6.76
C ILE A 184 8.98 23.71 5.94
N LYS A 185 10.08 24.09 6.59
CA LYS A 185 11.38 24.28 5.92
C LYS A 185 11.87 22.97 5.27
N ARG A 186 11.76 21.83 5.99
CA ARG A 186 12.10 20.50 5.46
C ARG A 186 11.22 20.15 4.26
N LEU A 187 9.91 20.33 4.32
CA LEU A 187 9.02 20.06 3.18
C LEU A 187 9.34 20.94 1.96
N THR A 188 9.56 22.24 2.19
CA THR A 188 9.83 23.22 1.13
C THR A 188 11.12 22.89 0.36
N GLN A 189 12.12 22.32 1.03
CA GLN A 189 13.40 21.96 0.39
C GLN A 189 13.21 20.93 -0.73
N TYR A 190 12.24 20.03 -0.59
CA TYR A 190 12.00 18.96 -1.56
C TYR A 190 11.34 19.45 -2.84
N LYS A 191 10.73 20.65 -2.86
CA LYS A 191 10.09 21.21 -4.06
C LYS A 191 11.03 21.31 -5.26
N LYS A 192 12.32 21.56 -5.02
CA LYS A 192 13.34 21.68 -6.07
C LYS A 192 13.70 20.33 -6.68
N VAL A 193 13.79 19.29 -5.86
CA VAL A 193 14.26 17.95 -6.28
C VAL A 193 13.12 17.03 -6.74
N MET A 194 11.91 17.26 -6.24
CA MET A 194 10.70 16.50 -6.54
C MET A 194 10.37 16.49 -8.04
N LYS A 195 9.99 15.31 -8.54
CA LYS A 195 9.57 15.09 -9.93
C LYS A 195 8.06 15.08 -10.06
N GLY A 196 7.57 15.48 -11.24
CA GLY A 196 6.14 15.58 -11.54
C GLY A 196 5.56 16.96 -11.19
N LYS A 197 4.87 17.59 -12.15
CA LYS A 197 4.21 18.88 -11.92
C LYS A 197 3.08 18.75 -10.88
N LYS A 198 2.32 17.65 -10.93
CA LYS A 198 1.25 17.32 -9.97
C LYS A 198 1.80 17.24 -8.54
N ASN A 199 2.86 16.47 -8.31
CA ASN A 199 3.49 16.34 -6.99
C ASN A 199 4.01 17.66 -6.44
N LYS A 200 4.63 18.51 -7.28
CA LYS A 200 5.05 19.86 -6.87
C LYS A 200 3.90 20.75 -6.43
N ILE A 201 2.76 20.68 -7.13
CA ILE A 201 1.55 21.40 -6.76
C ILE A 201 0.99 20.85 -5.45
N LEU A 202 0.93 19.53 -5.30
CA LEU A 202 0.42 18.88 -4.09
C LEU A 202 1.29 19.19 -2.86
N LEU A 203 2.61 19.18 -3.00
CA LEU A 203 3.53 19.62 -1.95
C LEU A 203 3.28 21.08 -1.55
N GLN A 204 3.03 21.96 -2.53
CA GLN A 204 2.72 23.36 -2.24
C GLN A 204 1.44 23.48 -1.41
N LEU A 205 0.39 22.72 -1.76
CA LEU A 205 -0.85 22.67 -0.98
C LEU A 205 -0.62 22.19 0.46
N VAL A 206 0.18 21.15 0.67
CA VAL A 206 0.55 20.66 2.02
C VAL A 206 1.27 21.76 2.81
N VAL A 207 2.25 22.43 2.20
CA VAL A 207 3.04 23.50 2.84
C VAL A 207 2.14 24.68 3.22
N ASP A 208 1.24 25.09 2.33
CA ASP A 208 0.35 26.22 2.59
C ASP A 208 -0.64 25.90 3.71
N GLN A 209 -1.24 24.70 3.70
CA GLN A 209 -2.11 24.22 4.77
C GLN A 209 -1.39 24.20 6.14
N TYR A 210 -0.10 23.81 6.17
CA TYR A 210 0.68 23.79 7.41
C TYR A 210 1.04 25.21 7.87
N ARG A 211 1.29 26.14 6.94
CA ARG A 211 1.51 27.56 7.27
C ARG A 211 0.27 28.22 7.84
N GLU A 212 -0.88 27.99 7.23
CA GLU A 212 -2.17 28.48 7.73
C GLU A 212 -2.40 27.99 9.17
N LYS A 213 -2.10 26.72 9.45
CA LYS A 213 -2.23 26.15 10.80
C LYS A 213 -1.30 26.76 11.85
N ILE A 214 -0.13 27.29 11.46
CA ILE A 214 0.76 28.02 12.38
C ILE A 214 0.28 29.45 12.65
N ASN A 215 -0.36 30.06 11.64
CA ASN A 215 -0.77 31.45 11.69
C ASN A 215 -2.22 31.65 12.18
N SER A 216 -2.98 30.55 12.31
CA SER A 216 -4.32 30.50 12.90
C SER A 216 -4.27 30.38 14.41
#